data_AF-A0A166L7H2-F1
#
_entry.id   AF-A0A166L7H2-F1
#
_cell.length_a   1.000
_cell.length_b   1.000
_cell.length_c   1.000
_cell.angle_alpha   90.00
_cell.angle_beta   90.00
_cell.angle_gamma   90.00
#
_symmetry.space_group_name_H-M   'P 1'
#
loop_
_entity.id
_entity.type
_entity.pdbx_description
1 polymer ?
#
loop_
_entity_poly.entity_id
_entity_poly.type
_entity_poly.pdbx_seq_one_letter_code
_entity_poly.pdbx_strand_id
1 'polypeptide(L)'
;MKANQLRLASSAFSLLILKQIIQSVRFKMYNFVKTASIFWLSAMTASALPATEAPVKRASPGLYLCENAGFSGFCYHYTTPWGQCNTITDRFPSGGRGVSSAGADWGNWCTLYAQEGCRGQEFQVYYPGYENLAPTGYNDKAKSYNCAAI
;
A
#
# COMPACT_ATOMS: atom_id res chain seq x y z
N MET A 1 28.19 23.18 50.22
CA MET A 1 28.80 23.42 48.88
C MET A 1 28.63 22.16 48.02
N LYS A 2 28.29 22.33 46.73
CA LYS A 2 28.35 21.35 45.61
C LYS A 2 27.31 20.22 45.55
N ALA A 3 26.12 20.52 45.01
CA ALA A 3 25.24 19.49 44.43
C ALA A 3 24.24 20.06 43.39
N ASN A 4 24.62 21.06 42.58
CA ASN A 4 23.65 21.71 41.67
C ASN A 4 24.22 22.15 40.31
N GLN A 5 25.14 21.38 39.72
CA GLN A 5 25.80 21.74 38.45
C GLN A 5 25.78 20.62 37.38
N LEU A 6 24.94 19.58 37.53
CA LEU A 6 24.94 18.43 36.60
C LEU A 6 23.69 18.25 35.72
N ARG A 7 22.73 19.20 35.73
CA ARG A 7 21.48 19.08 34.93
C ARG A 7 21.38 20.04 33.74
N LEU A 8 22.38 20.90 33.50
CA LEU A 8 22.35 21.90 32.42
C LEU A 8 23.08 21.48 31.13
N ALA A 9 23.81 20.36 31.12
CA ALA A 9 24.64 19.96 29.97
C ALA A 9 23.94 19.06 28.93
N SER A 10 22.74 18.54 29.22
CA SER A 10 22.12 17.50 28.38
C SER A 10 21.18 18.01 27.27
N SER A 11 20.79 19.29 27.27
CA SER A 11 19.81 19.81 26.29
C SER A 11 20.45 20.50 25.07
N ALA A 12 21.75 20.82 25.12
CA ALA A 12 22.44 21.52 24.02
C ALA A 12 22.92 20.57 22.91
N PHE A 13 23.08 19.27 23.19
CA PHE A 13 23.61 18.30 22.24
C PHE A 13 22.60 17.88 21.16
N SER A 14 21.30 17.86 21.46
CA SER A 14 20.26 17.45 20.50
C SER A 14 19.93 18.47 19.42
N LEU A 15 20.24 19.77 19.62
CA LEU A 15 19.98 20.82 18.62
C LEU A 15 21.08 20.95 17.57
N LEU A 16 22.30 20.47 17.84
CA LEU A 16 23.41 20.55 16.87
C LEU A 16 23.29 19.49 15.75
N ILE A 17 22.76 18.30 16.05
CA ILE A 17 22.65 17.22 15.07
C ILE A 17 21.58 17.52 14.01
N LEU A 18 20.51 18.25 14.39
CA LEU A 18 19.45 18.65 13.47
C LEU A 18 19.89 19.71 12.44
N LYS A 19 20.89 20.55 12.77
CA LYS A 19 21.42 21.57 11.83
C LYS A 19 22.35 20.98 10.76
N GLN A 20 23.08 19.90 11.05
CA GLN A 20 24.02 19.34 10.06
C GLN A 20 23.33 18.57 8.93
N ILE A 21 22.15 17.96 9.15
CA ILE A 21 21.47 17.17 8.11
C ILE A 21 20.82 18.07 7.04
N ILE A 22 20.38 19.29 7.39
CA ILE A 22 19.67 20.20 6.46
C ILE A 22 20.62 20.85 5.44
N GLN A 23 21.92 20.99 5.73
CA GLN A 23 22.85 21.68 4.83
C GLN A 23 23.36 20.82 3.65
N SER A 24 23.26 19.49 3.69
CA SER A 24 23.76 18.63 2.61
C SER A 24 22.87 18.59 1.36
N VAL A 25 21.61 19.06 1.43
CA VAL A 25 20.66 18.93 0.29
C VAL A 25 20.64 20.17 -0.62
N ARG A 26 21.27 21.30 -0.24
CA ARG A 26 21.17 22.58 -0.98
C ARG A 26 22.38 22.97 -1.83
N PHE A 27 23.46 22.19 -1.87
CA PHE A 27 24.76 22.70 -2.39
C PHE A 27 25.21 22.19 -3.77
N LYS A 28 24.39 21.46 -4.54
CA LYS A 28 24.75 21.00 -5.90
C LYS A 28 23.98 21.67 -7.04
N MET A 29 23.42 22.87 -6.82
CA MET A 29 22.58 23.53 -7.83
C MET A 29 23.01 24.97 -8.19
N TYR A 30 24.26 25.34 -7.89
CA TYR A 30 24.80 26.65 -8.23
C TYR A 30 26.24 26.48 -8.71
N ASN A 31 26.47 26.47 -10.02
CA ASN A 31 27.71 26.89 -10.71
C ASN A 31 27.76 26.28 -12.10
N PHE A 32 27.14 26.90 -13.10
CA PHE A 32 27.54 26.73 -14.51
C PHE A 32 27.04 27.90 -15.37
N VAL A 33 27.43 29.12 -15.03
CA VAL A 33 27.30 30.27 -15.94
C VAL A 33 28.62 31.02 -15.98
N LYS A 34 29.57 30.50 -16.75
CA LYS A 34 30.68 31.25 -17.32
C LYS A 34 31.04 30.58 -18.64
N THR A 35 30.70 31.22 -19.75
CA THR A 35 31.64 31.75 -20.74
C THR A 35 30.88 32.13 -22.01
N ALA A 36 30.98 33.39 -22.39
CA ALA A 36 30.55 33.88 -23.69
C ALA A 36 31.37 33.22 -24.81
N SER A 37 30.70 32.72 -25.83
CA SER A 37 31.26 32.48 -27.15
C SER A 37 30.10 32.53 -28.14
N ILE A 38 30.12 33.57 -28.96
CA ILE A 38 29.19 33.80 -30.05
C ILE A 38 29.60 32.84 -31.17
N PHE A 39 28.85 31.75 -31.30
CA PHE A 39 28.84 30.92 -32.50
C PHE A 39 27.39 30.79 -32.95
N TRP A 40 27.06 31.42 -34.09
CA TRP A 40 25.83 31.17 -34.81
C TRP A 40 25.89 29.73 -35.34
N LEU A 41 25.26 28.80 -34.62
CA LEU A 41 24.97 27.45 -35.09
C LEU A 41 23.46 27.34 -35.31
N SER A 42 23.10 27.01 -36.55
CA SER A 42 21.75 26.71 -37.01
C SER A 42 21.00 25.82 -36.02
N ALA A 43 19.80 26.24 -35.61
CA ALA A 43 18.93 25.48 -34.73
C ALA A 43 18.50 24.16 -35.40
N MET A 44 19.21 23.07 -35.14
CA MET A 44 18.66 21.74 -35.33
C MET A 44 17.60 21.54 -34.25
N THR A 45 16.33 21.76 -34.62
CA THR A 45 15.19 21.31 -33.82
C THR A 45 15.22 19.78 -33.75
N ALA A 46 15.86 19.24 -32.71
CA ALA A 46 15.73 17.86 -32.35
C ALA A 46 14.28 17.63 -31.87
N SER A 47 13.46 16.99 -32.69
CA SER A 47 12.17 16.46 -32.27
C SER A 47 12.43 15.30 -31.31
N ALA A 48 12.45 15.61 -30.00
CA ALA A 48 12.40 14.58 -28.97
C ALA A 48 11.10 13.78 -29.16
N LEU A 49 11.22 12.52 -29.59
CA LEU A 49 10.10 11.59 -29.56
C LEU A 49 9.63 11.49 -28.11
N PRO A 50 8.32 11.52 -27.84
CA PRO A 50 7.81 11.28 -26.51
C PRO A 50 8.32 9.91 -26.05
N ALA A 51 9.02 9.88 -24.92
CA ALA A 51 9.36 8.62 -24.27
C ALA A 51 8.05 7.97 -23.84
N THR A 52 7.62 6.94 -24.57
CA THR A 52 6.48 6.11 -24.18
C THR A 52 6.92 5.31 -22.96
N GLU A 53 6.69 5.83 -21.76
CA GLU A 53 6.85 5.07 -20.53
C GLU A 53 5.95 3.83 -20.64
N ALA A 54 6.56 2.64 -20.67
CA ALA A 54 5.80 1.41 -20.63
C ALA A 54 4.95 1.41 -19.36
N PRO A 55 3.65 1.04 -19.43
CA PRO A 55 2.81 1.03 -18.24
C PRO A 55 3.43 0.08 -17.21
N VAL A 56 3.80 0.64 -16.05
CA VAL A 56 4.28 -0.14 -14.91
C VAL A 56 3.14 -1.06 -14.49
N LYS A 57 3.27 -2.36 -14.79
CA LYS A 57 2.29 -3.37 -14.38
C LYS A 57 2.34 -3.47 -12.86
N ARG A 58 1.35 -2.89 -12.18
CA ARG A 58 1.18 -3.05 -10.73
C ARG A 58 0.96 -4.54 -10.44
N ALA A 59 1.56 -5.03 -9.35
CA ALA A 59 1.27 -6.38 -8.86
C ALA A 59 -0.24 -6.54 -8.67
N SER A 60 -0.77 -7.74 -8.91
CA SER A 60 -2.18 -8.03 -8.65
C SER A 60 -2.44 -8.00 -7.13
N PRO A 61 -3.61 -7.54 -6.66
CA PRO A 61 -3.98 -7.65 -5.27
C PRO A 61 -4.10 -9.11 -4.87
N GLY A 62 -3.79 -9.39 -3.60
CA GLY A 62 -4.01 -10.69 -3.00
C GLY A 62 -5.07 -10.65 -1.90
N LEU A 63 -5.86 -11.72 -1.84
CA LEU A 63 -6.85 -11.95 -0.79
C LEU A 63 -6.80 -13.41 -0.36
N TYR A 64 -6.50 -13.66 0.90
CA TYR A 64 -6.48 -14.98 1.52
C TYR A 64 -7.77 -15.20 2.32
N LEU A 65 -8.53 -16.24 2.01
CA LEU A 65 -9.79 -16.58 2.66
C LEU A 65 -9.73 -18.01 3.20
N CYS A 66 -10.30 -18.26 4.38
CA CYS A 66 -10.47 -19.61 4.91
C CYS A 66 -11.86 -19.85 5.48
N GLU A 67 -12.27 -21.13 5.45
CA GLU A 67 -13.60 -21.55 5.91
C GLU A 67 -13.72 -21.51 7.45
N ASN A 68 -12.61 -21.72 8.17
CA ASN A 68 -12.57 -21.66 9.63
C ASN A 68 -11.81 -20.41 10.13
N ALA A 69 -12.09 -20.04 11.38
CA ALA A 69 -11.34 -19.03 12.09
C ALA A 69 -9.87 -19.48 12.32
N GLY A 70 -8.98 -18.53 12.60
CA GLY A 70 -7.57 -18.74 12.81
C GLY A 70 -6.80 -19.12 11.54
N PHE A 71 -7.30 -18.73 10.36
CA PHE A 71 -6.71 -19.08 9.06
C PHE A 71 -6.52 -20.60 8.90
N SER A 72 -7.56 -21.37 9.22
CA SER A 72 -7.51 -22.83 9.27
C SER A 72 -8.61 -23.49 8.42
N GLY A 73 -8.54 -24.81 8.27
CA GLY A 73 -9.45 -25.58 7.40
C GLY A 73 -9.11 -25.41 5.93
N PHE A 74 -10.13 -25.41 5.07
CA PHE A 74 -9.97 -25.06 3.66
C PHE A 74 -9.67 -23.56 3.50
N CYS A 75 -8.53 -23.26 2.87
CA CYS A 75 -8.09 -21.91 2.57
C CYS A 75 -7.77 -21.75 1.08
N TYR A 76 -7.95 -20.54 0.56
CA TYR A 76 -7.58 -20.20 -0.81
C TYR A 76 -7.06 -18.77 -0.93
N HIS A 77 -5.99 -18.60 -1.70
CA HIS A 77 -5.42 -17.29 -2.05
C HIS A 77 -5.89 -16.88 -3.44
N TYR A 78 -6.58 -15.76 -3.50
CA TYR A 78 -7.05 -15.16 -4.74
C TYR A 78 -6.12 -14.05 -5.18
N THR A 79 -5.69 -14.11 -6.43
CA THR A 79 -4.91 -13.05 -7.09
C THR A 79 -5.62 -12.59 -8.36
N THR A 80 -6.59 -11.70 -8.22
CA THR A 80 -7.43 -11.21 -9.33
C THR A 80 -7.08 -9.78 -9.71
N PRO A 81 -7.28 -9.34 -10.97
CA PRO A 81 -7.12 -7.95 -11.36
C PRO A 81 -7.81 -6.94 -10.44
N TRP A 82 -7.21 -5.76 -10.30
CA TRP A 82 -7.76 -4.64 -9.52
C TRP A 82 -9.15 -4.25 -9.98
N GLY A 83 -10.04 -3.93 -9.03
CA GLY A 83 -11.39 -3.45 -9.34
C GLY A 83 -12.34 -4.53 -9.88
N GLN A 84 -11.86 -5.74 -10.16
CA GLN A 84 -12.69 -6.82 -10.67
C GLN A 84 -13.55 -7.41 -9.55
N CYS A 85 -14.83 -7.58 -9.84
CA CYS A 85 -15.74 -8.32 -8.98
C CYS A 85 -15.64 -9.81 -9.23
N ASN A 86 -15.43 -10.61 -8.17
CA ASN A 86 -15.29 -12.06 -8.27
C ASN A 86 -16.22 -12.76 -7.28
N THR A 87 -17.00 -13.72 -7.76
CA THR A 87 -17.83 -14.61 -6.93
C THR A 87 -16.99 -15.74 -6.36
N ILE A 88 -17.25 -16.14 -5.12
CA ILE A 88 -16.48 -17.16 -4.38
C ILE A 88 -17.33 -18.34 -3.88
N THR A 89 -18.62 -18.36 -4.21
CA THR A 89 -19.59 -19.36 -3.72
C THR A 89 -19.34 -20.77 -4.24
N ASP A 90 -18.50 -20.93 -5.27
CA ASP A 90 -17.99 -22.21 -5.77
C ASP A 90 -17.09 -22.91 -4.75
N ARG A 91 -16.31 -22.13 -3.98
CA ARG A 91 -15.33 -22.61 -2.99
C ARG A 91 -15.78 -22.41 -1.55
N PHE A 92 -16.49 -21.32 -1.28
CA PHE A 92 -17.02 -20.95 0.03
C PHE A 92 -18.55 -20.85 -0.04
N PRO A 93 -19.26 -21.98 -0.02
CA PRO A 93 -20.71 -21.98 -0.03
C PRO A 93 -21.26 -21.41 1.28
N SER A 94 -22.43 -20.78 1.21
CA SER A 94 -23.11 -20.28 2.41
C SER A 94 -23.57 -21.43 3.32
N GLY A 95 -23.57 -21.20 4.64
CA GLY A 95 -24.16 -22.13 5.62
C GLY A 95 -23.13 -23.04 6.29
N GLY A 96 -22.26 -22.44 7.12
CA GLY A 96 -21.29 -23.15 7.98
C GLY A 96 -19.99 -23.59 7.30
N ARG A 97 -19.86 -23.36 6.00
CA ARG A 97 -18.62 -23.54 5.21
C ARG A 97 -18.26 -22.27 4.43
N GLY A 98 -18.79 -21.13 4.89
CA GLY A 98 -18.48 -19.85 4.30
C GLY A 98 -17.16 -19.32 4.84
N VAL A 99 -16.85 -18.07 4.51
CA VAL A 99 -15.60 -17.45 4.97
C VAL A 99 -15.70 -17.09 6.46
N SER A 100 -14.78 -17.61 7.27
CA SER A 100 -14.68 -17.28 8.71
C SER A 100 -13.40 -16.54 9.08
N SER A 101 -12.41 -16.50 8.17
CA SER A 101 -11.22 -15.66 8.31
C SER A 101 -10.78 -15.12 6.95
N ALA A 102 -10.25 -13.90 6.93
CA ALA A 102 -9.90 -13.19 5.70
C ALA A 102 -8.72 -12.25 5.91
N GLY A 103 -7.75 -12.26 5.00
CA GLY A 103 -6.60 -11.35 5.02
C GLY A 103 -6.29 -10.82 3.64
N ALA A 104 -6.13 -9.50 3.51
CA ALA A 104 -5.63 -8.88 2.30
C ALA A 104 -4.10 -8.87 2.34
N ASP A 105 -3.46 -9.02 1.17
CA ASP A 105 -2.02 -8.89 1.05
C ASP A 105 -1.56 -7.44 1.29
N TRP A 106 -0.26 -7.26 1.52
CA TRP A 106 0.31 -5.93 1.76
C TRP A 106 0.13 -5.02 0.54
N GLY A 107 -0.30 -3.78 0.79
CA GLY A 107 -0.48 -2.76 -0.26
C GLY A 107 -1.83 -2.83 -0.99
N ASN A 108 -2.74 -3.70 -0.56
CA ASN A 108 -4.13 -3.70 -1.00
C ASN A 108 -5.12 -3.84 0.15
N TRP A 109 -6.35 -3.44 -0.13
CA TRP A 109 -7.51 -3.77 0.68
C TRP A 109 -8.56 -4.42 -0.21
N CYS A 110 -9.45 -5.21 0.39
CA CYS A 110 -10.51 -5.89 -0.35
C CYS A 110 -11.85 -5.71 0.37
N THR A 111 -12.90 -5.47 -0.40
CA THR A 111 -14.28 -5.51 0.09
C THR A 111 -14.84 -6.89 -0.14
N LEU A 112 -15.32 -7.53 0.91
CA LEU A 112 -16.20 -8.69 0.85
C LEU A 112 -17.65 -8.22 0.78
N TYR A 113 -18.47 -8.95 0.02
CA TYR A 113 -19.87 -8.65 -0.20
C TYR A 113 -20.75 -9.86 0.16
N ALA A 114 -21.87 -9.60 0.81
CA ALA A 114 -22.78 -10.65 1.28
C ALA A 114 -23.66 -11.27 0.16
N GLN A 115 -23.61 -10.67 -1.03
CA GLN A 115 -24.27 -11.17 -2.24
C GLN A 115 -23.22 -11.38 -3.34
N GLU A 116 -23.58 -12.17 -4.35
CA GLU A 116 -22.76 -12.30 -5.55
C GLU A 116 -22.78 -11.00 -6.37
N GLY A 117 -21.79 -10.82 -7.24
CA GLY A 117 -21.71 -9.64 -8.09
C GLY A 117 -21.39 -8.34 -7.36
N CYS A 118 -20.75 -8.40 -6.19
CA CYS A 118 -20.27 -7.27 -5.39
C CYS A 118 -21.40 -6.34 -4.94
N ARG A 119 -22.40 -6.92 -4.28
CA ARG A 119 -23.60 -6.23 -3.80
C ARG A 119 -23.95 -6.59 -2.36
N GLY A 120 -24.86 -5.83 -1.78
CA GLY A 120 -25.37 -6.08 -0.43
C GLY A 120 -24.44 -5.56 0.65
N GLN A 121 -24.45 -6.21 1.82
CA GLN A 121 -23.65 -5.78 2.96
C GLN A 121 -22.15 -5.95 2.67
N GLU A 122 -21.40 -4.88 2.89
CA GLU A 122 -19.96 -4.81 2.65
C GLU A 122 -19.16 -5.03 3.94
N PHE A 123 -17.98 -5.62 3.80
CA PHE A 123 -16.99 -5.71 4.85
C PHE A 123 -15.59 -5.52 4.29
N GLN A 124 -14.87 -4.54 4.82
CA GLN A 124 -13.53 -4.20 4.33
C GLN A 124 -12.45 -5.00 5.09
N VAL A 125 -11.61 -5.68 4.32
CA VAL A 125 -10.47 -6.45 4.78
C VAL A 125 -9.20 -5.70 4.41
N TYR A 126 -8.45 -5.31 5.44
CA TYR A 126 -7.13 -4.71 5.33
C TYR A 126 -6.08 -5.70 5.81
N TYR A 127 -4.82 -5.54 5.40
CA TYR A 127 -3.70 -6.23 6.04
C TYR A 127 -3.62 -5.86 7.55
N PRO A 128 -3.38 -6.81 8.47
CA PRO A 128 -3.04 -8.23 8.27
C PRO A 128 -4.24 -9.18 8.12
N GLY A 129 -5.47 -8.66 8.18
CA GLY A 129 -6.70 -9.42 8.09
C GLY A 129 -7.41 -9.59 9.43
N TYR A 130 -8.43 -10.44 9.40
CA TYR A 130 -9.24 -10.86 10.52
C TYR A 130 -9.12 -12.38 10.66
N GLU A 131 -8.52 -12.82 11.76
CA GLU A 131 -8.44 -14.24 12.10
C GLU A 131 -9.82 -14.84 12.37
N ASN A 132 -10.81 -14.03 12.78
CA ASN A 132 -12.16 -14.48 13.08
C ASN A 132 -13.18 -13.40 12.71
N LEU A 133 -14.10 -13.73 11.81
CA LEU A 133 -15.19 -12.84 11.36
C LEU A 133 -16.47 -12.97 12.21
N ALA A 134 -16.54 -13.92 13.14
CA ALA A 134 -17.69 -14.05 14.03
C ALA A 134 -17.93 -12.81 14.92
N PRO A 135 -16.90 -12.21 15.56
CA PRO A 135 -17.10 -11.01 16.38
C PRO A 135 -17.58 -9.79 15.58
N THR A 136 -17.31 -9.74 14.28
CA THR A 136 -17.75 -8.63 13.40
C THR A 136 -19.18 -8.84 12.89
N GLY A 137 -19.78 -9.99 13.17
CA GLY A 137 -21.07 -10.39 12.62
C GLY A 137 -21.03 -10.65 11.12
N TYR A 138 -19.85 -10.89 10.53
CA TYR A 138 -19.67 -11.14 9.09
C TYR A 138 -19.32 -12.60 8.75
N ASN A 139 -19.27 -13.49 9.75
CA ASN A 139 -18.98 -14.92 9.55
C ASN A 139 -19.91 -15.57 8.53
N ASP A 140 -19.34 -16.38 7.64
CA ASP A 140 -20.05 -17.14 6.60
C ASP A 140 -20.88 -16.29 5.62
N LYS A 141 -20.73 -14.97 5.61
CA LYS A 141 -21.55 -14.08 4.78
C LYS A 141 -20.96 -13.81 3.41
N ALA A 142 -19.65 -13.83 3.25
CA ALA A 142 -18.99 -13.43 2.01
C ALA A 142 -19.38 -14.34 0.83
N LYS A 143 -19.82 -13.74 -0.27
CA LYS A 143 -20.20 -14.42 -1.52
C LYS A 143 -19.47 -13.88 -2.75
N SER A 144 -19.01 -12.63 -2.69
CA SER A 144 -18.12 -12.06 -3.69
C SER A 144 -17.16 -11.05 -3.08
N TYR A 145 -16.13 -10.67 -3.82
CA TYR A 145 -15.16 -9.66 -3.38
C TYR A 145 -14.65 -8.80 -4.54
N ASN A 146 -14.08 -7.66 -4.16
CA ASN A 146 -13.30 -6.77 -5.03
C ASN A 146 -12.10 -6.23 -4.24
N CYS A 147 -10.97 -6.00 -4.89
CA CYS A 147 -9.77 -5.44 -4.26
C CYS A 147 -9.30 -4.15 -4.94
N ALA A 148 -8.81 -3.22 -4.14
CA ALA A 148 -8.28 -1.94 -4.56
C ALA A 148 -6.96 -1.61 -3.85
N ALA A 149 -6.15 -0.77 -4.49
CA ALA A 149 -4.86 -0.35 -3.94
C ALA A 149 -5.07 0.59 -2.75
N ILE A 150 -4.14 0.54 -1.79
CA ILE A 150 -4.04 1.49 -0.67
C ILE A 150 -3.25 2.72 -1.12
#